data_AF-A0A9D1QHX2-F1
#
_entry.id   AF-A0A9D1QHX2-F1
#
_cell.length_a   1.000
_cell.length_b   1.000
_cell.length_c   1.000
_cell.angle_alpha   90.00
_cell.angle_beta   90.00
_cell.angle_gamma   90.00
#
_symmetry.space_group_name_H-M   'P 1'
#
loop_
_entity.id
_entity.type
_entity.pdbx_description
1 polymer ?
#
loop_
_entity_poly.entity_id
_entity_poly.type
_entity_poly.pdbx_seq_one_letter_code
_entity_poly.pdbx_strand_id
1 'polypeptide(L)'
;MVKQVFETHTVTIEKLDKKGSGMGAVWRDTGENNPRKLKLNVPQTLVGEEAKVTVSNPNRKKARALPDEIVKASPERIEPACPHFELCGGCVWQHWSYGNQLQYKTEEVKRFLSRHGFDTGVVKDAIGADSPWEYRNKMEFTFGRDGSLGMHELGNFRKVIDLDTCLIAGNEMVEAMLEVSEWQKEFNLSGYDKDAHTGLLRNLMVRQSQKTDELMLAVFATKSPDGELEEAVDNLIGRITEKFDNVKGLMWMENREWADMAQSEKTHTLYGRDYINDEMYGYKYRIWFDTFFQTNPVQAEKLVDLAIDMADAKKDERMIDLFCGVGTFSLPFASRVKELAGIEIVETSIESAKRNAADNGIDNTFFLAKDARRGMDEVLETWGTPDLLMLDPPRSGAGGKVMRRIGRLQTDRVVYVSCNPESFADDITWLREFGYELEQVQPVDLFPHTVHVEVVSVLRRIEK
;
A
#
# COMPACT_ATOMS: atom_id res chain seq x y z
N MET A 1 35.11 4.07 -27.30
CA MET A 1 33.69 3.67 -27.22
C MET A 1 33.62 2.17 -27.43
N VAL A 2 33.21 1.40 -26.43
CA VAL A 2 32.98 -0.06 -26.60
C VAL A 2 31.71 -0.18 -27.44
N LYS A 3 31.77 -0.87 -28.59
CA LYS A 3 30.57 -1.17 -29.39
C LYS A 3 29.58 -1.92 -28.50
N GLN A 4 28.41 -1.34 -28.26
CA GLN A 4 27.35 -2.00 -27.51
C GLN A 4 26.82 -3.16 -28.37
N VAL A 5 27.07 -4.39 -27.93
CA VAL A 5 26.58 -5.60 -28.60
C VAL A 5 25.18 -5.88 -28.09
N PHE A 6 24.27 -6.19 -29.01
CA PHE A 6 22.90 -6.59 -28.73
C PHE A 6 22.71 -8.05 -29.14
N GLU A 7 22.07 -8.83 -28.29
CA GLU A 7 21.66 -10.20 -28.57
C GLU A 7 20.16 -10.32 -28.29
N THR A 8 19.45 -11.02 -29.17
CA THR A 8 18.03 -11.32 -29.00
C THR A 8 17.87 -12.76 -28.55
N HIS A 9 17.05 -12.98 -27.54
CA HIS A 9 16.77 -14.29 -26.98
C HIS A 9 15.28 -14.53 -26.86
N THR A 10 14.85 -15.78 -27.06
CA THR A 10 13.53 -16.25 -26.62
C THR A 10 13.67 -16.84 -25.23
N VAL A 11 12.88 -16.35 -24.27
CA VAL A 11 12.92 -16.78 -22.87
C VAL A 11 11.53 -17.20 -22.40
N THR A 12 11.46 -18.36 -21.76
CA THR A 12 10.26 -18.78 -21.02
C THR A 12 10.26 -18.14 -19.64
N ILE A 13 9.13 -17.56 -19.25
CA ILE A 13 8.94 -16.94 -17.95
C ILE A 13 8.58 -18.01 -16.92
N GLU A 14 9.47 -18.23 -15.96
CA GLU A 14 9.38 -19.31 -14.97
C GLU A 14 8.64 -18.86 -13.69
N LYS A 15 8.75 -17.58 -13.34
CA LYS A 15 8.17 -16.98 -12.12
C LYS A 15 8.14 -15.47 -12.20
N LEU A 16 7.51 -14.81 -11.23
CA LEU A 16 7.58 -13.36 -11.05
C LEU A 16 8.56 -12.99 -9.93
N ASP A 17 9.12 -11.78 -9.99
CA ASP A 17 9.87 -11.18 -8.87
C ASP A 17 8.95 -10.44 -7.89
N LYS A 18 9.52 -9.89 -6.81
CA LYS A 18 8.77 -9.12 -5.79
C LYS A 18 8.11 -7.84 -6.32
N LYS A 19 8.41 -7.42 -7.55
CA LYS A 19 7.82 -6.26 -8.24
C LYS A 19 6.84 -6.68 -9.35
N GLY A 20 6.57 -7.98 -9.48
CA GLY A 20 5.62 -8.51 -10.45
C GLY A 20 6.18 -8.63 -11.86
N SER A 21 7.49 -8.46 -12.05
CA SER A 21 8.16 -8.63 -13.33
C SER A 21 8.49 -10.11 -13.57
N GLY A 22 8.27 -10.58 -14.80
CA GLY A 22 8.61 -11.94 -15.18
C GLY A 22 10.12 -12.20 -15.07
N MET A 23 10.45 -13.43 -14.70
CA MET A 23 11.81 -13.91 -14.59
C MET A 23 11.98 -15.20 -15.37
N GLY A 24 13.06 -15.27 -16.15
CA GLY A 24 13.49 -16.48 -16.84
C GLY A 24 15.00 -16.51 -16.99
N ALA A 25 15.50 -17.52 -17.70
CA ALA A 25 16.91 -17.59 -18.03
C ALA A 25 17.15 -18.25 -19.39
N VAL A 26 18.21 -17.82 -20.04
CA VAL A 26 18.69 -18.40 -21.29
C VAL A 26 20.14 -18.86 -21.13
N TRP A 27 20.49 -19.94 -21.84
CA TRP A 27 21.84 -20.49 -21.87
C TRP A 27 22.49 -20.09 -23.18
N ARG A 28 23.65 -19.46 -23.09
CA ARG A 28 24.42 -19.04 -24.26
C ARG A 28 25.58 -19.99 -24.47
N ASP A 29 25.68 -20.50 -25.70
CA ASP A 29 26.87 -21.17 -26.17
C ASP A 29 27.95 -20.11 -26.44
N THR A 30 29.04 -20.17 -25.68
CA THR A 30 30.18 -19.24 -25.83
C THR A 30 31.35 -19.88 -26.59
N GLY A 31 31.18 -21.08 -27.15
CA GLY A 31 32.29 -21.85 -27.73
C GLY A 31 33.34 -22.30 -26.70
N GLU A 32 33.06 -22.13 -25.41
CA GLU A 32 33.87 -22.60 -24.28
C GLU A 32 33.15 -23.81 -23.63
N ASN A 33 33.87 -24.68 -22.93
CA ASN A 33 33.34 -25.87 -22.23
C ASN A 33 32.29 -25.59 -21.13
N ASN A 34 31.78 -24.35 -21.00
CA ASN A 34 30.81 -23.98 -19.98
C ASN A 34 29.81 -22.93 -20.50
N PRO A 35 28.58 -23.32 -20.89
CA PRO A 35 27.58 -22.38 -21.38
C PRO A 35 27.23 -21.35 -20.30
N ARG A 36 27.11 -20.08 -20.69
CA ARG A 36 26.86 -18.99 -19.72
C ARG A 36 25.36 -18.74 -19.56
N LYS A 37 24.87 -18.92 -18.33
CA LYS A 37 23.50 -18.57 -17.95
C LYS A 37 23.32 -17.06 -17.83
N LEU A 38 22.36 -16.51 -18.58
CA LEU A 38 21.88 -15.14 -18.45
C LEU A 38 20.50 -15.16 -17.79
N LYS A 39 20.38 -14.54 -16.60
CA LYS A 39 19.09 -14.36 -15.93
C LYS A 39 18.42 -13.10 -16.46
N LEU A 40 17.17 -13.21 -16.87
CA LEU A 40 16.40 -12.11 -17.43
C LEU A 40 15.26 -11.71 -16.48
N ASN A 41 15.13 -10.41 -16.25
CA ASN A 41 13.96 -9.78 -15.67
C ASN A 41 13.21 -9.08 -16.82
N VAL A 42 12.01 -9.55 -17.12
CA VAL A 42 11.22 -9.15 -18.26
C VAL A 42 9.90 -8.60 -17.73
N PRO A 43 9.79 -7.29 -17.42
CA PRO A 43 8.54 -6.69 -16.96
C PRO A 43 7.41 -6.90 -17.97
N GLN A 44 6.16 -6.81 -17.52
CA GLN A 44 4.96 -6.97 -18.37
C GLN A 44 4.83 -8.34 -19.05
N THR A 45 5.35 -9.38 -18.40
CA THR A 45 5.19 -10.77 -18.82
C THR A 45 4.62 -11.62 -17.69
N LEU A 46 3.88 -12.66 -18.06
CA LEU A 46 3.21 -13.60 -17.16
C LEU A 46 3.96 -14.93 -17.09
N VAL A 47 3.76 -15.67 -16.01
CA VAL A 47 4.34 -17.02 -15.85
C VAL A 47 3.82 -17.94 -16.95
N GLY A 48 4.72 -18.72 -17.55
CA GLY A 48 4.42 -19.65 -18.64
C GLY A 48 4.51 -19.05 -20.04
N GLU A 49 4.67 -17.73 -20.16
CA GLU A 49 4.84 -17.08 -21.46
C GLU A 49 6.23 -17.31 -22.05
N GLU A 50 6.31 -17.23 -23.38
CA GLU A 50 7.59 -17.11 -24.09
C GLU A 50 7.68 -15.70 -24.68
N ALA A 51 8.73 -14.98 -24.31
CA ALA A 51 8.98 -13.62 -24.75
C ALA A 51 10.29 -13.53 -25.53
N LYS A 52 10.28 -12.75 -26.61
CA LYS A 52 11.48 -12.35 -27.34
C LYS A 52 12.01 -11.07 -26.70
N VAL A 53 13.30 -11.06 -26.35
CA VAL A 53 13.92 -9.97 -25.60
C VAL A 53 15.29 -9.65 -26.16
N THR A 54 15.51 -8.39 -26.49
CA THR A 54 16.81 -7.88 -26.95
C THR A 54 17.55 -7.22 -25.79
N VAL A 55 18.72 -7.76 -25.46
CA VAL A 55 19.54 -7.28 -24.35
C VAL A 55 20.82 -6.64 -24.86
N SER A 56 21.20 -5.53 -24.24
CA SER A 56 22.53 -4.94 -24.46
C SER A 56 23.57 -5.52 -23.50
N ASN A 57 24.81 -5.65 -23.98
CA ASN A 57 25.94 -6.21 -23.21
C ASN A 57 25.62 -7.60 -22.63
N PRO A 58 25.32 -8.59 -23.48
CA PRO A 58 24.79 -9.89 -23.07
C PRO A 58 25.75 -10.66 -22.15
N ASN A 59 27.05 -10.36 -22.17
CA ASN A 59 28.06 -10.97 -21.28
C ASN A 59 27.82 -10.80 -19.77
N ARG A 60 26.85 -9.98 -19.36
CA ARG A 60 26.40 -9.88 -17.96
C ARG A 60 25.71 -11.18 -17.49
N LYS A 61 25.68 -11.39 -16.17
CA LYS A 61 24.96 -12.52 -15.55
C LYS A 61 23.45 -12.26 -15.41
N LYS A 62 23.05 -10.99 -15.46
CA LYS A 62 21.67 -10.52 -15.30
C LYS A 62 21.41 -9.36 -16.26
N ALA A 63 20.23 -9.32 -16.84
CA ALA A 63 19.73 -8.17 -17.59
C ALA A 63 18.25 -7.92 -17.28
N ARG A 64 17.83 -6.68 -17.48
CA ARG A 64 16.43 -6.26 -17.43
C ARG A 64 16.10 -5.59 -18.75
N ALA A 65 15.02 -6.02 -19.39
CA ALA A 65 14.55 -5.47 -20.67
C ALA A 65 13.06 -5.75 -20.80
N LEU A 66 12.32 -4.85 -21.44
CA LEU A 66 10.94 -5.09 -21.84
C LEU A 66 10.91 -6.16 -22.95
N PRO A 67 9.80 -6.91 -23.10
CA PRO A 67 9.64 -7.83 -24.21
C PRO A 67 9.56 -7.05 -25.53
N ASP A 68 10.29 -7.50 -26.54
CA ASP A 68 10.10 -7.03 -27.92
C ASP A 68 8.79 -7.61 -28.49
N GLU A 69 8.47 -8.85 -28.10
CA GLU A 69 7.32 -9.62 -28.58
C GLU A 69 6.96 -10.71 -27.56
N ILE A 70 5.67 -10.97 -27.36
CA ILE A 70 5.18 -12.17 -26.66
C ILE A 70 4.92 -13.25 -27.71
N VAL A 71 5.87 -14.18 -27.85
CA VAL A 71 5.85 -15.27 -28.85
C VAL A 71 4.77 -16.29 -28.52
N LYS A 72 4.60 -16.58 -27.22
CA LYS A 72 3.55 -17.45 -26.71
C LYS A 72 2.91 -16.79 -25.50
N ALA A 73 1.73 -16.23 -25.70
CA ALA A 73 0.96 -15.59 -24.64
C ALA A 73 0.32 -16.63 -23.70
N SER A 74 0.15 -16.23 -22.44
CA SER A 74 -0.71 -16.95 -21.50
C SER A 74 -2.17 -16.85 -21.98
N PRO A 75 -3.00 -17.89 -21.82
CA PRO A 75 -4.44 -17.77 -22.09
C PRO A 75 -5.13 -16.72 -21.21
N GLU A 76 -4.47 -16.30 -20.14
CA GLU A 76 -4.95 -15.33 -19.14
C GLU A 76 -4.46 -13.91 -19.42
N ARG A 77 -3.67 -13.72 -20.47
CA ARG A 77 -3.24 -12.39 -20.89
C ARG A 77 -4.44 -11.65 -21.47
N ILE A 78 -4.63 -10.42 -21.00
CA ILE A 78 -5.61 -9.48 -21.52
C ILE A 78 -4.92 -8.20 -21.96
N GLU A 79 -5.62 -7.38 -22.73
CA GLU A 79 -5.17 -6.03 -23.04
C GLU A 79 -5.38 -5.13 -21.80
N PRO A 80 -4.35 -4.42 -21.34
CA PRO A 80 -4.48 -3.44 -20.26
C PRO A 80 -5.50 -2.35 -20.61
N ALA A 81 -6.42 -2.05 -19.70
CA ALA A 81 -7.40 -1.00 -19.92
C ALA A 81 -6.80 0.42 -19.82
N CYS A 82 -5.76 0.62 -18.98
CA CYS A 82 -5.16 1.93 -18.80
C CYS A 82 -4.22 2.28 -19.97
N PRO A 83 -4.40 3.43 -20.64
CA PRO A 83 -3.54 3.85 -21.75
C PRO A 83 -2.08 4.06 -21.33
N HIS A 84 -1.84 4.29 -20.03
CA HIS A 84 -0.50 4.51 -19.49
C HIS A 84 0.20 3.23 -19.03
N PHE A 85 -0.43 2.05 -19.11
CA PHE A 85 0.08 0.83 -18.48
C PHE A 85 1.51 0.47 -18.88
N GLU A 86 1.86 0.67 -20.16
CA GLU A 86 3.19 0.32 -20.67
C GLU A 86 4.33 1.12 -20.03
N LEU A 87 4.05 2.36 -19.59
CA LEU A 87 5.05 3.28 -19.06
C LEU A 87 4.90 3.49 -17.55
N CYS A 88 3.69 3.46 -16.99
CA CYS A 88 3.42 3.77 -15.60
C CYS A 88 3.98 2.70 -14.65
N GLY A 89 4.69 3.12 -13.60
CA GLY A 89 5.18 2.22 -12.55
C GLY A 89 4.15 1.82 -11.50
N GLY A 90 2.91 2.33 -11.59
CA GLY A 90 1.88 2.16 -10.55
C GLY A 90 1.17 0.80 -10.58
N CYS A 91 0.70 0.38 -11.75
CA CYS A 91 0.06 -0.93 -11.95
C CYS A 91 0.98 -1.83 -12.76
N VAL A 92 1.15 -3.09 -12.33
CA VAL A 92 2.08 -4.02 -12.99
C VAL A 92 1.38 -5.23 -13.61
N TRP A 93 0.11 -5.49 -13.30
CA TRP A 93 -0.63 -6.69 -13.72
C TRP A 93 -1.93 -6.41 -14.50
N GLN A 94 -2.14 -5.22 -15.07
CA GLN A 94 -3.36 -4.98 -15.87
C GLN A 94 -3.46 -5.84 -17.14
N HIS A 95 -2.34 -6.39 -17.62
CA HIS A 95 -2.31 -7.35 -18.72
C HIS A 95 -2.67 -8.78 -18.29
N TRP A 96 -3.13 -8.99 -17.06
CA TRP A 96 -3.49 -10.29 -16.50
C TRP A 96 -4.97 -10.30 -16.09
N SER A 97 -5.72 -11.32 -16.53
CA SER A 97 -7.09 -11.56 -16.08
C SER A 97 -7.19 -11.45 -14.56
N TYR A 98 -8.23 -10.76 -14.07
CA TYR A 98 -8.34 -10.45 -12.65
C TYR A 98 -8.44 -11.73 -11.79
N GLY A 99 -9.18 -12.73 -12.26
CA GLY A 99 -9.27 -14.04 -11.61
C GLY A 99 -7.91 -14.70 -11.39
N ASN A 100 -7.00 -14.63 -12.37
CA ASN A 100 -5.69 -15.22 -12.21
C ASN A 100 -4.71 -14.37 -11.41
N GLN A 101 -4.91 -13.05 -11.31
CA GLN A 101 -4.22 -12.25 -10.30
C GLN A 101 -4.56 -12.77 -8.89
N LEU A 102 -5.84 -13.02 -8.60
CA LEU A 102 -6.30 -13.55 -7.31
C LEU A 102 -5.77 -14.97 -7.05
N GLN A 103 -5.80 -15.83 -8.06
CA GLN A 103 -5.22 -17.17 -7.97
C GLN A 103 -3.72 -17.10 -7.66
N TYR A 104 -2.97 -16.25 -8.36
CA TYR A 104 -1.54 -16.10 -8.10
C TYR A 104 -1.26 -15.57 -6.69
N LYS A 105 -2.01 -14.57 -6.23
CA LYS A 105 -1.92 -14.05 -4.85
C LYS A 105 -2.17 -15.15 -3.81
N THR A 106 -3.18 -15.99 -4.04
CA THR A 106 -3.47 -17.17 -3.19
C THR A 106 -2.29 -18.12 -3.13
N GLU A 107 -1.73 -18.49 -4.28
CA GLU A 107 -0.61 -19.43 -4.36
C GLU A 107 0.69 -18.86 -3.79
N GLU A 108 0.91 -17.55 -3.86
CA GLU A 108 2.04 -16.90 -3.18
C GLU A 108 1.93 -17.01 -1.65
N VAL A 109 0.74 -16.77 -1.08
CA VAL A 109 0.52 -16.95 0.38
C VAL A 109 0.82 -18.40 0.79
N LYS A 110 0.28 -19.39 0.07
CA LYS A 110 0.58 -20.81 0.31
C LYS A 110 2.08 -21.11 0.20
N ARG A 111 2.76 -20.52 -0.79
CA ARG A 111 4.20 -20.71 -0.99
C ARG A 111 5.02 -20.17 0.18
N PHE A 112 4.69 -19.00 0.71
CA PHE A 112 5.37 -18.46 1.89
C PHE A 112 5.14 -19.37 3.11
N LEU A 113 3.90 -19.75 3.39
CA LEU A 113 3.56 -20.64 4.51
C LEU A 113 4.25 -22.01 4.42
N SER A 114 4.25 -22.64 3.24
CA SER A 114 4.86 -23.96 3.03
C SER A 114 6.38 -23.96 3.27
N ARG A 115 7.09 -22.85 2.98
CA ARG A 115 8.53 -22.72 3.27
C ARG A 115 8.85 -22.77 4.76
N HIS A 116 7.89 -22.38 5.60
CA HIS A 116 7.97 -22.47 7.06
C HIS A 116 7.29 -23.74 7.61
N GLY A 117 6.87 -24.65 6.74
CA GLY A 117 6.23 -25.91 7.11
C GLY A 117 4.85 -25.76 7.73
N PHE A 118 4.12 -24.68 7.44
CA PHE A 118 2.70 -24.58 7.79
C PHE A 118 1.85 -25.40 6.82
N ASP A 119 0.71 -25.89 7.30
CA ASP A 119 -0.32 -26.45 6.42
C ASP A 119 -0.85 -25.33 5.50
N THR A 120 -1.03 -25.65 4.23
CA THR A 120 -1.56 -24.72 3.23
C THR A 120 -3.06 -24.94 2.98
N GLY A 121 -3.64 -26.03 3.50
CA GLY A 121 -5.09 -26.29 3.43
C GLY A 121 -5.93 -25.29 4.20
N VAL A 122 -5.33 -24.56 5.16
CA VAL A 122 -5.96 -23.47 5.92
C VAL A 122 -6.07 -22.16 5.12
N VAL A 123 -5.40 -22.05 3.97
CA VAL A 123 -5.43 -20.86 3.11
C VAL A 123 -6.64 -20.94 2.18
N LYS A 124 -7.55 -19.98 2.31
CA LYS A 124 -8.70 -19.80 1.41
C LYS A 124 -8.28 -19.09 0.11
N ASP A 125 -9.15 -19.16 -0.90
CA ASP A 125 -8.96 -18.40 -2.13
C ASP A 125 -9.04 -16.89 -1.86
N ALA A 126 -8.19 -16.11 -2.52
CA ALA A 126 -8.13 -14.67 -2.32
C ALA A 126 -9.47 -13.99 -2.66
N ILE A 127 -9.96 -13.15 -1.75
CA ILE A 127 -11.15 -12.34 -1.97
C ILE A 127 -10.78 -11.13 -2.82
N GLY A 128 -11.39 -11.04 -4.00
CA GLY A 128 -11.26 -9.91 -4.91
C GLY A 128 -12.16 -8.73 -4.57
N ALA A 129 -11.86 -7.60 -5.18
CA ALA A 129 -12.74 -6.44 -5.22
C ALA A 129 -13.85 -6.68 -6.26
N ASP A 130 -15.05 -6.18 -5.98
CA ASP A 130 -16.20 -6.33 -6.89
C ASP A 130 -15.93 -5.57 -8.21
N SER A 131 -15.27 -4.41 -8.09
CA SER A 131 -14.63 -3.70 -9.20
C SER A 131 -13.15 -3.50 -8.87
N PRO A 132 -12.22 -3.87 -9.76
CA PRO A 132 -10.79 -3.65 -9.55
C PRO A 132 -10.33 -2.23 -9.95
N TRP A 133 -11.27 -1.31 -10.19
CA TRP A 133 -11.04 0.06 -10.66
C TRP A 133 -11.58 1.09 -9.67
N GLU A 134 -11.13 2.34 -9.79
CA GLU A 134 -11.57 3.50 -9.00
C GLU A 134 -11.53 3.28 -7.46
N TYR A 135 -10.69 2.35 -7.01
CA TYR A 135 -10.69 1.91 -5.62
C TYR A 135 -9.81 2.76 -4.70
N ARG A 136 -8.90 3.60 -5.24
CA ARG A 136 -7.99 4.40 -4.42
C ARG A 136 -8.63 5.69 -3.98
N ASN A 137 -8.77 5.85 -2.67
CA ASN A 137 -9.21 7.09 -2.02
C ASN A 137 -8.09 8.14 -1.87
N LYS A 138 -6.82 7.78 -2.12
CA LYS A 138 -5.65 8.66 -2.02
C LYS A 138 -4.68 8.37 -3.15
N MET A 139 -4.27 9.42 -3.83
CA MET A 139 -3.23 9.44 -4.85
C MET A 139 -2.16 10.46 -4.49
N GLU A 140 -0.91 10.12 -4.77
CA GLU A 140 0.22 11.05 -4.70
C GLU A 140 0.87 11.09 -6.08
N PHE A 141 0.66 12.20 -6.78
CA PHE A 141 1.24 12.50 -8.08
C PHE A 141 2.53 13.30 -7.88
N THR A 142 3.45 13.18 -8.83
CA THR A 142 4.74 13.87 -8.83
C THR A 142 4.76 14.91 -9.94
N PHE A 143 5.23 16.11 -9.63
CA PHE A 143 5.52 17.15 -10.61
C PHE A 143 6.88 16.87 -11.27
N GLY A 144 6.90 16.70 -12.59
CA GLY A 144 8.10 16.54 -13.39
C GLY A 144 8.75 17.88 -13.76
N ARG A 145 10.06 17.83 -14.03
CA ARG A 145 10.87 19.01 -14.41
C ARG A 145 10.42 19.63 -15.74
N ASP A 146 9.76 18.85 -16.58
CA ASP A 146 9.27 19.18 -17.92
C ASP A 146 7.82 19.68 -17.93
N GLY A 147 7.22 19.91 -16.76
CA GLY A 147 5.81 20.33 -16.65
C GLY A 147 4.83 19.17 -16.66
N SER A 148 5.30 17.92 -16.62
CA SER A 148 4.44 16.76 -16.42
C SER A 148 3.89 16.68 -15.00
N LEU A 149 2.68 16.16 -14.84
CA LEU A 149 2.10 15.80 -13.55
C LEU A 149 1.54 14.38 -13.63
N GLY A 150 2.07 13.47 -12.82
CA GLY A 150 1.62 12.09 -12.88
C GLY A 150 2.47 11.13 -12.05
N MET A 151 2.76 9.95 -12.58
CA MET A 151 3.46 8.88 -11.86
C MET A 151 4.88 8.68 -12.37
N HIS A 152 5.71 7.96 -11.61
CA HIS A 152 7.03 7.57 -12.08
C HIS A 152 6.97 6.49 -13.16
N GLU A 153 7.85 6.61 -14.16
CA GLU A 153 8.02 5.62 -15.21
C GLU A 153 8.50 4.27 -14.63
N LEU A 154 8.03 3.17 -15.22
CA LEU A 154 8.30 1.80 -14.78
C LEU A 154 9.81 1.53 -14.71
N GLY A 155 10.33 1.43 -13.50
CA GLY A 155 11.76 1.18 -13.27
C GLY A 155 12.65 2.41 -13.41
N ASN A 156 12.09 3.60 -13.61
CA ASN A 156 12.81 4.86 -13.73
C ASN A 156 12.16 5.96 -12.87
N PHE A 157 12.59 6.04 -11.61
CA PHE A 157 12.12 7.04 -10.64
C PHE A 157 12.50 8.50 -10.96
N ARG A 158 13.31 8.74 -12.00
CA ARG A 158 13.72 10.09 -12.41
C ARG A 158 12.79 10.70 -13.45
N LYS A 159 12.05 9.86 -14.18
CA LYS A 159 11.13 10.31 -15.20
C LYS A 159 9.71 10.20 -14.68
N VAL A 160 8.96 11.28 -14.86
CA VAL A 160 7.53 11.34 -14.59
C VAL A 160 6.84 11.15 -15.94
N ILE A 161 5.75 10.38 -15.94
CA ILE A 161 4.84 10.30 -17.07
C ILE A 161 3.73 11.32 -16.83
N ASP A 162 3.47 12.17 -17.83
CA ASP A 162 2.30 13.05 -17.79
C ASP A 162 1.05 12.18 -17.95
N LEU A 163 0.14 12.24 -16.98
CA LEU A 163 -1.07 11.41 -16.99
C LEU A 163 -2.26 12.22 -17.49
N ASP A 164 -3.04 11.64 -18.40
CA ASP A 164 -4.38 12.15 -18.75
C ASP A 164 -5.51 11.45 -17.99
N THR A 165 -5.22 10.33 -17.32
CA THR A 165 -6.16 9.52 -16.55
C THR A 165 -5.46 8.55 -15.60
N CYS A 166 -6.20 8.04 -14.61
CA CYS A 166 -5.76 6.98 -13.71
C CYS A 166 -6.94 6.10 -13.29
N LEU A 167 -7.12 4.94 -13.93
CA LEU A 167 -8.30 4.07 -13.75
C LEU A 167 -8.44 3.44 -12.35
N ILE A 168 -7.42 3.56 -11.48
CA ILE A 168 -7.49 3.07 -10.10
C ILE A 168 -7.87 4.19 -9.11
N ALA A 169 -7.92 5.45 -9.55
CA ALA A 169 -8.38 6.59 -8.78
C ALA A 169 -9.79 6.97 -9.23
N GLY A 170 -10.57 7.62 -8.35
CA GLY A 170 -11.88 8.15 -8.73
C GLY A 170 -11.76 9.24 -9.81
N ASN A 171 -12.79 9.34 -10.67
CA ASN A 171 -12.79 10.30 -11.78
C ASN A 171 -12.58 11.75 -11.31
N GLU A 172 -13.23 12.16 -10.22
CA GLU A 172 -13.07 13.51 -9.67
C GLU A 172 -11.64 13.78 -9.17
N MET A 173 -10.96 12.77 -8.60
CA MET A 173 -9.55 12.91 -8.21
C MET A 173 -8.64 13.14 -9.42
N VAL A 174 -8.95 12.48 -10.55
CA VAL A 174 -8.24 12.67 -11.81
C VAL A 174 -8.51 14.06 -12.37
N GLU A 175 -9.76 14.51 -12.38
CA GLU A 175 -10.12 15.87 -12.83
C GLU A 175 -9.43 16.95 -11.99
N ALA A 176 -9.36 16.77 -10.67
CA ALA A 176 -8.65 17.67 -9.77
C ALA A 176 -7.14 17.70 -10.07
N MET A 177 -6.55 16.55 -10.37
CA MET A 177 -5.14 16.47 -10.80
C MET A 177 -4.90 17.18 -12.13
N LEU A 178 -5.79 17.02 -13.12
CA LEU A 178 -5.70 17.70 -14.41
C LEU A 178 -5.85 19.22 -14.27
N GLU A 179 -6.75 19.69 -13.41
CA GLU A 179 -6.92 21.11 -13.11
C GLU A 179 -5.62 21.73 -12.55
N VAL A 180 -4.95 21.01 -11.64
CA VAL A 180 -3.65 21.43 -11.10
C VAL A 180 -2.54 21.36 -12.16
N SER A 181 -2.58 20.37 -13.06
CA SER A 181 -1.63 20.27 -14.18
C SER A 181 -1.74 21.47 -15.12
N GLU A 182 -2.96 21.89 -15.47
CA GLU A 182 -3.20 23.07 -16.29
C GLU A 182 -2.75 24.36 -15.59
N TRP A 183 -3.11 24.53 -14.31
CA TRP A 183 -2.67 25.65 -13.48
C TRP A 183 -1.14 25.79 -13.43
N GLN A 184 -0.44 24.68 -13.18
CA GLN A 184 1.02 24.66 -13.18
C GLN A 184 1.60 25.18 -14.50
N LYS A 185 1.04 24.71 -15.63
CA LYS A 185 1.50 25.04 -16.98
C LYS A 185 1.26 26.52 -17.30
N GLU A 186 0.09 27.07 -16.93
CA GLU A 186 -0.26 28.48 -17.15
C GLU A 186 0.68 29.43 -16.39
N PHE A 187 0.96 29.15 -15.12
CA PHE A 187 1.84 29.97 -14.28
C PHE A 187 3.34 29.64 -14.46
N ASN A 188 3.70 28.74 -15.38
CA ASN A 188 5.07 28.29 -15.63
C ASN A 188 5.80 27.83 -14.35
N LEU A 189 5.09 27.11 -13.48
CA LEU A 189 5.64 26.64 -12.22
C LEU A 189 6.50 25.39 -12.43
N SER A 190 7.78 25.50 -12.08
CA SER A 190 8.74 24.41 -12.26
C SER A 190 8.51 23.25 -11.28
N GLY A 191 8.52 22.02 -11.81
CA GLY A 191 8.59 20.80 -10.99
C GLY A 191 9.99 20.61 -10.39
N TYR A 192 10.05 19.93 -9.25
CA TYR A 192 11.26 19.78 -8.46
C TYR A 192 12.24 18.77 -9.07
N ASP A 193 13.48 19.22 -9.22
CA ASP A 193 14.62 18.43 -9.63
C ASP A 193 15.34 17.85 -8.41
N LYS A 194 15.17 16.54 -8.19
CA LYS A 194 15.83 15.82 -7.09
C LYS A 194 17.35 15.72 -7.20
N ASP A 195 17.92 15.75 -8.42
CA ASP A 195 19.37 15.61 -8.59
C ASP A 195 20.08 16.98 -8.47
N ALA A 196 19.44 18.06 -8.95
CA ALA A 196 19.95 19.42 -8.89
C ALA A 196 19.48 20.21 -7.64
N HIS A 197 18.48 19.70 -6.92
CA HIS A 197 17.82 20.37 -5.80
C HIS A 197 17.28 21.77 -6.14
N THR A 198 16.61 21.87 -7.28
CA THR A 198 16.02 23.12 -7.78
C THR A 198 14.56 22.90 -8.19
N GLY A 199 13.81 23.98 -8.38
CA GLY A 199 12.39 23.92 -8.73
C GLY A 199 11.45 24.13 -7.53
N LEU A 200 10.16 24.20 -7.81
CA LEU A 200 9.13 24.59 -6.84
C LEU A 200 8.28 23.40 -6.40
N LEU A 201 7.49 22.84 -7.31
CA LEU A 201 6.44 21.89 -7.01
C LEU A 201 7.00 20.46 -6.94
N ARG A 202 6.70 19.73 -5.88
CA ARG A 202 7.23 18.37 -5.65
C ARG A 202 6.17 17.32 -5.94
N ASN A 203 5.07 17.39 -5.22
CA ASN A 203 4.00 16.41 -5.27
C ASN A 203 2.63 17.09 -5.16
N LEU A 204 1.63 16.46 -5.76
CA LEU A 204 0.22 16.72 -5.50
C LEU A 204 -0.36 15.49 -4.83
N MET A 205 -0.82 15.61 -3.59
CA MET A 205 -1.71 14.62 -3.01
C MET A 205 -3.15 15.01 -3.33
N VAL A 206 -3.93 14.04 -3.79
CA VAL A 206 -5.39 14.13 -3.86
C VAL A 206 -5.96 13.02 -3.01
N ARG A 207 -6.94 13.33 -2.16
CA ARG A 207 -7.67 12.35 -1.36
C ARG A 207 -9.16 12.65 -1.44
N GLN A 208 -9.97 11.62 -1.64
CA GLN A 208 -11.42 11.70 -1.72
C GLN A 208 -12.02 10.57 -0.86
N SER A 209 -12.92 10.90 0.06
CA SER A 209 -13.68 9.89 0.80
C SER A 209 -14.61 9.13 -0.16
N GLN A 210 -14.70 7.81 -0.01
CA GLN A 210 -15.63 6.99 -0.80
C GLN A 210 -17.07 7.01 -0.28
N LYS A 211 -17.30 7.47 0.95
CA LYS A 211 -18.63 7.49 1.57
C LYS A 211 -19.24 8.88 1.61
N THR A 212 -18.43 9.92 1.82
CA THR A 212 -18.90 11.31 2.00
C THR A 212 -18.60 12.18 0.78
N ASP A 213 -17.82 11.66 -0.18
CA ASP A 213 -17.27 12.38 -1.33
C ASP A 213 -16.44 13.61 -0.94
N GLU A 214 -16.07 13.80 0.33
CA GLU A 214 -15.25 14.94 0.73
C GLU A 214 -13.87 14.86 0.08
N LEU A 215 -13.49 15.92 -0.63
CA LEU A 215 -12.26 16.03 -1.40
C LEU A 215 -11.23 16.91 -0.67
N MET A 216 -9.97 16.48 -0.67
CA MET A 216 -8.84 17.22 -0.14
C MET A 216 -7.62 17.13 -1.06
N LEU A 217 -6.99 18.28 -1.30
CA LEU A 217 -5.77 18.41 -2.07
C LEU A 217 -4.65 18.96 -1.19
N ALA A 218 -3.42 18.51 -1.44
CA ALA A 218 -2.23 19.11 -0.86
C ALA A 218 -1.12 19.25 -1.92
N VAL A 219 -0.70 20.50 -2.17
CA VAL A 219 0.44 20.82 -3.03
C VAL A 219 1.69 20.91 -2.17
N PHE A 220 2.67 20.06 -2.45
CA PHE A 220 3.98 20.10 -1.81
C PHE A 220 4.94 20.96 -2.62
N ALA A 221 5.58 21.94 -1.99
CA ALA A 221 6.46 22.88 -2.64
C ALA A 221 7.70 23.23 -1.79
N THR A 222 8.70 23.84 -2.42
CA THR A 222 9.95 24.24 -1.74
C THR A 222 9.89 25.64 -1.11
N LYS A 223 8.86 26.44 -1.41
CA LYS A 223 8.67 27.83 -0.95
C LYS A 223 7.30 28.01 -0.30
N SER A 224 7.15 29.05 0.53
CA SER A 224 5.86 29.50 1.07
C SER A 224 4.92 30.01 -0.05
N PRO A 225 3.59 29.98 0.14
CA PRO A 225 2.61 30.37 -0.89
C PRO A 225 2.40 31.89 -1.01
N ASP A 226 3.38 32.70 -0.58
CA ASP A 226 3.28 34.15 -0.49
C ASP A 226 4.21 34.88 -1.49
N GLY A 227 4.09 36.21 -1.55
CA GLY A 227 4.95 37.05 -2.38
C GLY A 227 4.77 36.79 -3.87
N GLU A 228 5.80 36.26 -4.55
CA GLU A 228 5.75 36.00 -6.00
C GLU A 228 4.76 34.90 -6.40
N LEU A 229 4.29 34.09 -5.45
CA LEU A 229 3.36 32.98 -5.69
C LEU A 229 1.90 33.33 -5.38
N GLU A 230 1.63 34.52 -4.81
CA GLU A 230 0.30 34.89 -4.32
C GLU A 230 -0.76 34.83 -5.44
N GLU A 231 -0.48 35.39 -6.61
CA GLU A 231 -1.40 35.36 -7.77
C GLU A 231 -1.67 33.92 -8.25
N ALA A 232 -0.64 33.08 -8.31
CA ALA A 232 -0.77 31.69 -8.72
C ALA A 232 -1.62 30.90 -7.71
N VAL A 233 -1.37 31.10 -6.42
CA VAL A 233 -2.08 30.43 -5.33
C VAL A 233 -3.54 30.85 -5.29
N ASP A 234 -3.85 32.14 -5.40
CA ASP A 234 -5.23 32.65 -5.45
C ASP A 234 -5.99 32.09 -6.66
N ASN A 235 -5.34 32.00 -7.82
CA ASN A 235 -5.94 31.38 -9.00
C ASN A 235 -6.23 29.89 -8.78
N LEU A 236 -5.32 29.15 -8.15
CA LEU A 236 -5.53 27.74 -7.80
C LEU A 236 -6.73 27.56 -6.85
N ILE A 237 -6.83 28.41 -5.82
CA ILE A 237 -7.96 28.39 -4.88
C ILE A 237 -9.26 28.60 -5.66
N GLY A 238 -9.32 29.60 -6.54
CA GLY A 238 -10.49 29.87 -7.39
C GLY A 238 -10.86 28.67 -8.27
N ARG A 239 -9.92 28.17 -9.07
CA ARG A 239 -10.14 27.01 -9.98
C ARG A 239 -10.71 25.79 -9.25
N ILE A 240 -10.09 25.42 -8.13
CA ILE A 240 -10.50 24.22 -7.37
C ILE A 240 -11.86 24.44 -6.69
N THR A 241 -12.08 25.58 -6.06
CA THR A 241 -13.33 25.83 -5.31
C THR A 241 -14.54 26.14 -6.20
N GLU A 242 -14.32 26.66 -7.41
CA GLU A 242 -15.39 26.85 -8.40
C GLU A 242 -15.79 25.53 -9.09
N LYS A 243 -14.83 24.62 -9.29
CA LYS A 243 -15.06 23.36 -10.01
C LYS A 243 -15.54 22.22 -9.11
N PHE A 244 -15.07 22.16 -7.86
CA PHE A 244 -15.36 21.06 -6.93
C PHE A 244 -16.02 21.61 -5.66
N ASP A 245 -17.34 21.45 -5.51
CA ASP A 245 -18.13 21.97 -4.37
C ASP A 245 -17.94 21.13 -3.08
N ASN A 246 -17.51 19.89 -3.23
CA ASN A 246 -17.19 18.95 -2.17
C ASN A 246 -15.76 19.08 -1.64
N VAL A 247 -14.92 19.98 -2.20
CA VAL A 247 -13.58 20.24 -1.66
C VAL A 247 -13.70 20.83 -0.25
N LYS A 248 -13.11 20.15 0.74
CA LYS A 248 -13.10 20.59 2.14
C LYS A 248 -11.72 21.05 2.59
N GLY A 249 -10.66 20.74 1.84
CA GLY A 249 -9.31 21.21 2.15
C GLY A 249 -8.44 21.36 0.91
N LEU A 250 -7.82 22.54 0.75
CA LEU A 250 -6.72 22.74 -0.19
C LEU A 250 -5.49 23.26 0.57
N MET A 251 -4.48 22.41 0.71
CA MET A 251 -3.29 22.72 1.51
C MET A 251 -2.09 23.05 0.64
N TRP A 252 -1.21 23.89 1.17
CA TRP A 252 0.14 24.10 0.67
C TRP A 252 1.16 23.66 1.72
N MET A 253 2.07 22.78 1.33
CA MET A 253 3.02 22.13 2.23
C MET A 253 4.45 22.42 1.82
N GLU A 254 5.19 23.11 2.68
CA GLU A 254 6.61 23.36 2.46
C GLU A 254 7.43 22.11 2.82
N ASN A 255 8.26 21.66 1.89
CA ASN A 255 9.21 20.57 2.09
C ASN A 255 10.51 20.86 1.33
N ARG A 256 11.57 21.20 2.08
CA ARG A 256 12.91 21.45 1.56
C ARG A 256 13.86 20.29 1.81
N GLU A 257 13.40 19.27 2.52
CA GLU A 257 14.17 18.09 2.83
C GLU A 257 14.58 17.29 1.59
N TRP A 258 15.71 16.60 1.72
CA TRP A 258 16.24 15.72 0.68
C TRP A 258 15.37 14.49 0.45
N ALA A 259 14.72 14.00 1.50
CA ALA A 259 13.83 12.86 1.41
C ALA A 259 12.49 13.25 0.80
N ASP A 260 11.91 12.37 -0.02
CA ASP A 260 10.54 12.50 -0.54
C ASP A 260 9.46 12.29 0.52
N MET A 261 9.82 12.17 1.81
CA MET A 261 8.83 11.88 2.85
C MET A 261 7.85 13.05 2.98
N ALA A 262 6.56 12.71 2.98
CA ALA A 262 5.41 13.61 3.07
C ALA A 262 5.27 14.37 4.40
N GLN A 263 6.34 14.49 5.20
CA GLN A 263 6.34 15.35 6.38
C GLN A 263 6.69 16.76 5.93
N SER A 264 5.68 17.63 5.92
CA SER A 264 5.85 19.06 5.67
C SER A 264 6.57 19.72 6.84
N GLU A 265 7.56 20.57 6.54
CA GLU A 265 8.16 21.46 7.54
C GLU A 265 7.15 22.50 8.02
N LYS A 266 6.28 22.95 7.11
CA LYS A 266 5.23 23.94 7.38
C LYS A 266 4.01 23.69 6.50
N THR A 267 2.82 23.71 7.11
CA THR A 267 1.54 23.53 6.43
C THR A 267 0.76 24.84 6.44
N HIS A 268 0.21 25.21 5.29
CA HIS A 268 -0.66 26.36 5.10
C HIS A 268 -2.02 25.89 4.58
N THR A 269 -3.09 26.24 5.27
CA THR A 269 -4.46 26.00 4.82
C THR A 269 -4.87 27.10 3.86
N LEU A 270 -4.89 26.81 2.54
CA LEU A 270 -5.29 27.78 1.52
C LEU A 270 -6.82 27.93 1.48
N TYR A 271 -7.54 26.82 1.65
CA TYR A 271 -9.01 26.81 1.71
C TYR A 271 -9.53 25.73 2.66
N GLY A 272 -10.65 26.04 3.33
CA GLY A 272 -11.42 25.11 4.13
C GLY A 272 -10.70 24.68 5.41
N ARG A 273 -10.55 23.37 5.59
CA ARG A 273 -9.97 22.71 6.77
C ARG A 273 -8.89 21.69 6.36
N ASP A 274 -8.11 21.24 7.33
CA ASP A 274 -6.97 20.33 7.17
C ASP A 274 -7.32 18.83 7.30
N TYR A 275 -8.61 18.49 7.36
CA TYR A 275 -9.11 17.12 7.42
C TYR A 275 -10.37 16.94 6.58
N ILE A 276 -10.61 15.70 6.16
CA ILE A 276 -11.90 15.23 5.63
C ILE A 276 -12.55 14.23 6.58
N ASN A 277 -13.86 14.09 6.47
CA ASN A 277 -14.59 12.99 7.10
C ASN A 277 -14.71 11.82 6.13
N ASP A 278 -14.45 10.61 6.61
CA ASP A 278 -14.80 9.38 5.92
C ASP A 278 -15.58 8.47 6.87
N GLU A 279 -16.21 7.45 6.31
CA GLU A 279 -16.88 6.41 7.09
C GLU A 279 -16.36 5.04 6.65
N MET A 280 -16.11 4.17 7.62
CA MET A 280 -15.74 2.79 7.37
C MET A 280 -16.35 1.93 8.46
N TYR A 281 -17.05 0.87 8.05
CA TYR A 281 -17.71 -0.06 8.95
C TYR A 281 -18.73 0.61 9.90
N GLY A 282 -19.38 1.69 9.44
CA GLY A 282 -20.33 2.48 10.23
C GLY A 282 -19.70 3.43 11.25
N TYR A 283 -18.37 3.56 11.27
CA TYR A 283 -17.63 4.48 12.13
C TYR A 283 -17.11 5.68 11.33
N LYS A 284 -17.24 6.87 11.92
CA LYS A 284 -16.77 8.12 11.33
C LYS A 284 -15.31 8.34 11.69
N TYR A 285 -14.51 8.74 10.72
CA TYR A 285 -13.10 9.04 10.88
C TYR A 285 -12.81 10.45 10.37
N ARG A 286 -12.06 11.21 11.17
CA ARG A 286 -11.40 12.43 10.67
C ARG A 286 -10.03 12.05 10.13
N ILE A 287 -9.75 12.42 8.88
CA ILE A 287 -8.55 12.01 8.16
C ILE A 287 -7.79 13.26 7.73
N TRP A 288 -6.62 13.48 8.32
CA TRP A 288 -5.65 14.50 7.91
C TRP A 288 -4.75 13.97 6.80
N PHE A 289 -4.06 14.86 6.09
CA PHE A 289 -3.19 14.51 4.96
C PHE A 289 -2.16 13.40 5.28
N ASP A 290 -1.57 13.45 6.48
CA ASP A 290 -0.54 12.52 6.97
C ASP A 290 -1.13 11.30 7.69
N THR A 291 -2.43 11.29 7.96
CA THR A 291 -3.11 10.17 8.56
C THR A 291 -3.03 8.97 7.62
N PHE A 292 -2.43 7.87 8.10
CA PHE A 292 -2.51 6.59 7.43
C PHE A 292 -3.95 6.08 7.54
N PHE A 293 -4.56 5.86 6.39
CA PHE A 293 -5.88 5.26 6.25
C PHE A 293 -5.84 4.34 5.04
N GLN A 294 -6.57 3.24 5.09
CA GLN A 294 -6.52 2.23 4.03
C GLN A 294 -6.92 2.85 2.70
N THR A 295 -6.07 2.69 1.66
CA THR A 295 -6.33 3.39 0.40
C THR A 295 -7.49 2.81 -0.38
N ASN A 296 -7.98 1.62 -0.01
CA ASN A 296 -9.15 0.98 -0.58
C ASN A 296 -10.17 0.69 0.55
N PRO A 297 -11.00 1.67 0.94
CA PRO A 297 -11.95 1.53 2.04
C PRO A 297 -12.90 0.34 1.89
N VAL A 298 -13.42 0.10 0.68
CA VAL A 298 -14.34 -1.04 0.42
C VAL A 298 -13.69 -2.39 0.74
N GLN A 299 -12.46 -2.61 0.31
CA GLN A 299 -11.75 -3.85 0.65
C GLN A 299 -11.26 -3.86 2.10
N ALA A 300 -10.98 -2.69 2.69
CA ALA A 300 -10.64 -2.58 4.11
C ALA A 300 -11.82 -2.96 5.02
N GLU A 301 -13.06 -2.62 4.66
CA GLU A 301 -14.27 -3.09 5.38
C GLU A 301 -14.32 -4.63 5.40
N LYS A 302 -14.02 -5.28 4.27
CA LYS A 302 -13.92 -6.75 4.21
C LYS A 302 -12.82 -7.31 5.12
N LEU A 303 -11.66 -6.65 5.26
CA LEU A 303 -10.64 -7.07 6.22
C LEU A 303 -11.13 -6.97 7.66
N VAL A 304 -11.82 -5.87 8.01
CA VAL A 304 -12.40 -5.66 9.33
C VAL A 304 -13.42 -6.74 9.65
N ASP A 305 -14.34 -7.02 8.71
CA ASP A 305 -15.31 -8.11 8.84
C ASP A 305 -14.65 -9.46 9.09
N LEU A 306 -13.67 -9.82 8.26
CA LEU A 306 -12.93 -11.08 8.41
C LEU A 306 -12.19 -11.16 9.74
N ALA A 307 -11.57 -10.07 10.20
CA ALA A 307 -10.88 -10.04 11.47
C ALA A 307 -11.85 -10.25 12.64
N ILE A 308 -13.02 -9.60 12.60
CA ILE A 308 -14.08 -9.75 13.60
C ILE A 308 -14.61 -11.18 13.61
N ASP A 309 -14.92 -11.74 12.45
CA ASP A 309 -15.46 -13.10 12.32
C ASP A 309 -14.46 -14.14 12.81
N MET A 310 -13.18 -14.00 12.45
CA MET A 310 -12.12 -14.91 12.89
C MET A 310 -11.79 -14.77 14.38
N ALA A 311 -11.89 -13.56 14.94
CA ALA A 311 -11.67 -13.32 16.37
C ALA A 311 -12.72 -14.01 17.24
N ASP A 312 -13.97 -14.11 16.73
CA ASP A 312 -15.15 -14.59 17.46
C ASP A 312 -15.28 -13.94 18.86
N ALA A 313 -15.04 -12.63 18.91
CA ALA A 313 -14.92 -11.87 20.15
C ALA A 313 -16.21 -11.89 20.98
N LYS A 314 -16.07 -12.01 22.31
CA LYS A 314 -17.19 -12.02 23.26
C LYS A 314 -17.23 -10.74 24.10
N LYS A 315 -18.44 -10.38 24.54
CA LYS A 315 -18.73 -9.11 25.25
C LYS A 315 -18.04 -8.97 26.61
N ASP A 316 -17.63 -10.08 27.20
CA ASP A 316 -16.95 -10.14 28.49
C ASP A 316 -15.42 -10.18 28.37
N GLU A 317 -14.89 -10.30 27.15
CA GLU A 317 -13.46 -10.41 26.86
C GLU A 317 -12.74 -9.06 26.87
N ARG A 318 -11.46 -9.08 27.21
CA ARG A 318 -10.53 -7.96 27.06
C ARG A 318 -9.63 -8.18 25.87
N MET A 319 -9.48 -7.14 25.06
CA MET A 319 -8.72 -7.20 23.81
C MET A 319 -7.55 -6.22 23.78
N ILE A 320 -6.41 -6.67 23.28
CA ILE A 320 -5.31 -5.78 22.87
C ILE A 320 -5.27 -5.69 21.34
N ASP A 321 -5.19 -4.46 20.82
CA ASP A 321 -4.95 -4.14 19.41
C ASP A 321 -3.56 -3.51 19.26
N LEU A 322 -2.61 -4.27 18.71
CA LEU A 322 -1.24 -3.81 18.48
C LEU A 322 -1.11 -3.17 17.09
N PHE A 323 -0.35 -2.08 17.03
CA PHE A 323 -0.18 -1.27 15.81
C PHE A 323 -1.52 -0.67 15.37
N CYS A 324 -2.33 -0.24 16.34
CA CYS A 324 -3.74 0.13 16.12
C CYS A 324 -3.94 1.38 15.22
N GLY A 325 -2.87 2.13 14.92
CA GLY A 325 -2.92 3.33 14.10
C GLY A 325 -3.95 4.33 14.62
N VAL A 326 -4.93 4.68 13.79
CA VAL A 326 -6.04 5.60 14.13
C VAL A 326 -7.30 4.91 14.65
N GLY A 327 -7.20 3.62 14.99
CA GLY A 327 -8.32 2.82 15.52
C GLY A 327 -9.18 2.15 14.45
N THR A 328 -8.64 1.91 13.25
CA THR A 328 -9.36 1.26 12.13
C THR A 328 -10.01 -0.06 12.54
N PHE A 329 -9.27 -0.93 13.24
CA PHE A 329 -9.82 -2.17 13.79
C PHE A 329 -10.36 -1.96 15.21
N SER A 330 -9.69 -1.14 16.02
CA SER A 330 -10.08 -0.89 17.41
C SER A 330 -11.54 -0.48 17.58
N LEU A 331 -12.05 0.46 16.78
CA LEU A 331 -13.43 0.97 16.95
C LEU A 331 -14.51 -0.08 16.63
N PRO A 332 -14.44 -0.80 15.50
CA PRO A 332 -15.28 -1.96 15.24
C PRO A 332 -15.26 -3.01 16.35
N PHE A 333 -14.09 -3.34 16.90
CA PHE A 333 -13.95 -4.33 17.96
C PHE A 333 -14.46 -3.84 19.31
N ALA A 334 -14.31 -2.55 19.63
CA ALA A 334 -14.69 -1.98 20.92
C ALA A 334 -16.16 -2.27 21.27
N SER A 335 -17.05 -2.22 20.27
CA SER A 335 -18.46 -2.54 20.46
C SER A 335 -18.75 -4.04 20.72
N ARG A 336 -17.77 -4.93 20.63
CA ARG A 336 -17.92 -6.40 20.73
C ARG A 336 -17.22 -7.01 21.94
N VAL A 337 -16.35 -6.26 22.60
CA VAL A 337 -15.56 -6.67 23.76
C VAL A 337 -15.94 -5.87 25.00
N LYS A 338 -15.45 -6.29 26.17
CA LYS A 338 -15.65 -5.58 27.43
C LYS A 338 -14.83 -4.30 27.47
N GLU A 339 -13.54 -4.41 27.21
CA GLU A 339 -12.58 -3.30 27.18
C GLU A 339 -11.51 -3.57 26.10
N LEU A 340 -11.04 -2.52 25.43
CA LEU A 340 -10.02 -2.61 24.38
C LEU A 340 -8.84 -1.66 24.63
N ALA A 341 -7.62 -2.19 24.50
CA ALA A 341 -6.38 -1.44 24.61
C ALA A 341 -5.70 -1.35 23.24
N GLY A 342 -5.67 -0.15 22.65
CA GLY A 342 -4.92 0.11 21.42
C GLY A 342 -3.50 0.59 21.72
N ILE A 343 -2.49 -0.01 21.08
CA ILE A 343 -1.08 0.37 21.25
C ILE A 343 -0.51 0.73 19.88
N GLU A 344 0.08 1.92 19.77
CA GLU A 344 0.74 2.43 18.57
C GLU A 344 1.95 3.27 18.99
N ILE A 345 3.04 3.28 18.21
CA ILE A 345 4.25 4.05 18.57
C ILE A 345 4.13 5.52 18.16
N VAL A 346 3.29 5.83 17.17
CA VAL A 346 3.08 7.18 16.64
C VAL A 346 2.02 7.93 17.47
N GLU A 347 2.47 8.92 18.24
CA GLU A 347 1.62 9.75 19.11
C GLU A 347 0.44 10.39 18.35
N THR A 348 0.67 10.96 17.16
CA THR A 348 -0.39 11.62 16.37
C THR A 348 -1.47 10.64 15.91
N SER A 349 -1.12 9.36 15.72
CA SER A 349 -2.09 8.31 15.40
C SER A 349 -2.96 7.99 16.62
N ILE A 350 -2.37 7.91 17.82
CA ILE A 350 -3.08 7.70 19.09
C ILE A 350 -4.02 8.87 19.40
N GLU A 351 -3.60 10.11 19.19
CA GLU A 351 -4.47 11.28 19.37
C GLU A 351 -5.62 11.32 18.36
N SER A 352 -5.42 10.72 17.19
CA SER A 352 -6.50 10.51 16.21
C SER A 352 -7.42 9.37 16.65
N ALA A 353 -6.89 8.26 17.14
CA ALA A 353 -7.68 7.13 17.66
C ALA A 353 -8.58 7.53 18.84
N LYS A 354 -8.05 8.30 19.81
CA LYS A 354 -8.83 8.84 20.93
C LYS A 354 -9.97 9.75 20.47
N ARG A 355 -9.70 10.62 19.49
CA ARG A 355 -10.72 11.50 18.90
C ARG A 355 -11.78 10.70 18.15
N ASN A 356 -11.37 9.74 17.31
CA ASN A 356 -12.31 8.92 16.57
C ASN A 356 -13.18 8.09 17.53
N ALA A 357 -12.62 7.54 18.62
CA ALA A 357 -13.42 6.87 19.65
C ALA A 357 -14.46 7.81 20.28
N ALA A 358 -14.04 9.01 20.69
CA ALA A 358 -14.95 10.01 21.26
C ALA A 358 -16.04 10.45 20.27
N ASP A 359 -15.69 10.71 19.01
CA ASP A 359 -16.61 11.13 17.95
C ASP A 359 -17.67 10.04 17.64
N ASN A 360 -17.32 8.77 17.86
CA ASN A 360 -18.22 7.63 17.69
C ASN A 360 -18.90 7.18 19.01
N GLY A 361 -18.70 7.91 20.11
CA GLY A 361 -19.31 7.59 21.40
C GLY A 361 -18.82 6.27 22.02
N ILE A 362 -17.57 5.87 21.71
CA ILE A 362 -16.93 4.68 22.27
C ILE A 362 -16.13 5.10 23.51
N ASP A 363 -16.47 4.52 24.67
CA ASP A 363 -15.89 4.85 25.97
C ASP A 363 -15.12 3.69 26.63
N ASN A 364 -15.22 2.48 26.10
CA ASN A 364 -14.55 1.27 26.62
C ASN A 364 -13.17 1.01 25.98
N THR A 365 -12.58 2.03 25.36
CA THR A 365 -11.24 1.96 24.76
C THR A 365 -10.25 2.83 25.52
N PHE A 366 -9.00 2.38 25.63
CA PHE A 366 -7.88 3.27 25.93
C PHE A 366 -6.73 3.04 24.96
N PHE A 367 -5.99 4.11 24.68
CA PHE A 367 -4.95 4.14 23.65
C PHE A 367 -3.61 4.58 24.24
N LEU A 368 -2.55 3.83 23.93
CA LEU A 368 -1.19 4.03 24.45
C LEU A 368 -0.19 4.30 23.31
N ALA A 369 0.47 5.46 23.37
CA ALA A 369 1.57 5.83 22.47
C ALA A 369 2.90 5.19 22.93
N LYS A 370 3.12 3.90 22.64
CA LYS A 370 4.26 3.12 23.14
C LYS A 370 4.75 2.06 22.15
N ASP A 371 6.01 1.63 22.34
CA ASP A 371 6.51 0.37 21.78
C ASP A 371 5.59 -0.78 22.19
N ALA A 372 5.21 -1.63 21.22
CA ALA A 372 4.24 -2.71 21.41
C ALA A 372 4.52 -3.58 22.65
N ARG A 373 5.78 -3.89 22.96
CA ARG A 373 6.12 -4.73 24.14
C ARG A 373 5.89 -3.98 25.44
N ARG A 374 6.31 -2.72 25.50
CA ARG A 374 6.13 -1.88 26.69
C ARG A 374 4.66 -1.56 26.93
N GLY A 375 3.91 -1.29 25.87
CA GLY A 375 2.47 -1.10 25.94
C GLY A 375 1.76 -2.34 26.47
N MET A 376 2.11 -3.54 25.97
CA MET A 376 1.58 -4.79 26.51
C MET A 376 1.89 -4.95 28.00
N ASP A 377 3.14 -4.71 28.43
CA ASP A 377 3.53 -4.82 29.85
C ASP A 377 2.64 -3.95 30.76
N GLU A 378 2.38 -2.71 30.36
CA GLU A 378 1.54 -1.76 31.12
C GLU A 378 0.05 -2.16 31.14
N VAL A 379 -0.47 -2.66 30.03
CA VAL A 379 -1.85 -3.18 29.98
C VAL A 379 -2.03 -4.35 30.96
N LEU A 380 -1.07 -5.27 30.99
CA LEU A 380 -1.14 -6.47 31.83
C LEU A 380 -1.10 -6.15 33.33
N GLU A 381 -0.41 -5.09 33.73
CA GLU A 381 -0.39 -4.65 35.14
C GLU A 381 -1.80 -4.31 35.66
N THR A 382 -2.67 -3.83 34.77
CA THR A 382 -4.05 -3.45 35.11
C THR A 382 -5.05 -4.56 34.81
N TRP A 383 -4.88 -5.26 33.70
CA TRP A 383 -5.88 -6.19 33.17
C TRP A 383 -5.64 -7.65 33.50
N GLY A 384 -4.41 -8.01 33.87
CA GLY A 384 -3.96 -9.39 33.75
C GLY A 384 -3.89 -9.81 32.29
N THR A 385 -4.02 -11.10 32.02
CA THR A 385 -3.93 -11.68 30.67
C THR A 385 -5.16 -11.34 29.83
N PRO A 386 -5.01 -10.82 28.60
CA PRO A 386 -6.13 -10.59 27.69
C PRO A 386 -6.60 -11.89 27.04
N ASP A 387 -7.88 -11.94 26.67
CA ASP A 387 -8.53 -13.09 26.03
C ASP A 387 -8.30 -13.11 24.51
N LEU A 388 -8.18 -11.92 23.90
CA LEU A 388 -7.96 -11.72 22.47
C LEU A 388 -6.83 -10.73 22.22
N LEU A 389 -5.95 -11.06 21.27
CA LEU A 389 -4.94 -10.13 20.78
C LEU A 389 -5.04 -10.01 19.26
N MET A 390 -5.04 -8.78 18.77
CA MET A 390 -4.93 -8.48 17.35
C MET A 390 -3.66 -7.70 17.06
N LEU A 391 -3.10 -7.88 15.86
CA LEU A 391 -2.01 -7.07 15.35
C LEU A 391 -2.13 -6.82 13.84
N ASP A 392 -1.82 -5.58 13.43
CA ASP A 392 -1.63 -5.16 12.03
C ASP A 392 -0.27 -4.45 11.86
N PRO A 393 0.85 -5.19 11.90
CA PRO A 393 2.19 -4.59 11.90
C PRO A 393 2.57 -3.99 10.54
N PRO A 394 3.63 -3.16 10.50
CA PRO A 394 4.18 -2.64 9.24
C PRO A 394 4.68 -3.76 8.31
N ARG A 395 5.00 -3.42 7.06
CA ARG A 395 5.47 -4.37 6.02
C ARG A 395 6.64 -5.28 6.43
N SER A 396 7.42 -4.90 7.44
CA SER A 396 8.52 -5.71 7.99
C SER A 396 8.05 -6.86 8.89
N GLY A 397 6.77 -6.92 9.25
CA GLY A 397 6.24 -7.74 10.32
C GLY A 397 6.43 -7.11 11.71
N ALA A 398 5.87 -7.76 12.73
CA ALA A 398 6.01 -7.41 14.14
C ALA A 398 7.37 -7.81 14.71
N GLY A 399 7.99 -8.85 14.14
CA GLY A 399 9.32 -9.33 14.49
C GLY A 399 9.35 -10.20 15.74
N GLY A 400 10.33 -11.11 15.79
CA GLY A 400 10.37 -12.18 16.80
C GLY A 400 10.39 -11.73 18.27
N LYS A 401 10.87 -10.51 18.58
CA LYS A 401 10.81 -9.98 19.96
C LYS A 401 9.38 -9.69 20.40
N VAL A 402 8.54 -9.14 19.52
CA VAL A 402 7.12 -8.88 19.77
C VAL A 402 6.36 -10.19 19.78
N MET A 403 6.57 -11.05 18.76
CA MET A 403 5.89 -12.34 18.66
C MET A 403 6.15 -13.25 19.88
N ARG A 404 7.39 -13.34 20.37
CA ARG A 404 7.68 -14.08 21.62
C ARG A 404 7.08 -13.43 22.87
N ARG A 405 6.80 -12.11 22.86
CA ARG A 405 6.09 -11.47 23.97
C ARG A 405 4.62 -11.87 23.94
N ILE A 406 3.97 -11.82 22.78
CA ILE A 406 2.61 -12.31 22.54
C ILE A 406 2.48 -13.78 22.99
N GLY A 407 3.40 -14.65 22.56
CA GLY A 407 3.39 -16.05 22.96
C GLY A 407 3.46 -16.28 24.48
N ARG A 408 4.22 -15.44 25.21
CA ARG A 408 4.29 -15.48 26.69
C ARG A 408 3.04 -14.97 27.39
N LEU A 409 2.17 -14.22 26.71
CA LEU A 409 0.89 -13.81 27.28
C LEU A 409 -0.05 -15.00 27.43
N GLN A 410 0.11 -16.01 26.58
CA GLN A 410 -0.71 -17.22 26.58
C GLN A 410 -2.22 -16.97 26.33
N THR A 411 -2.54 -15.86 25.67
CA THR A 411 -3.87 -15.52 25.14
C THR A 411 -4.46 -16.65 24.30
N ASP A 412 -5.78 -16.80 24.32
CA ASP A 412 -6.46 -17.91 23.64
C ASP A 412 -6.36 -17.79 22.12
N ARG A 413 -6.54 -16.57 21.61
CA ARG A 413 -6.67 -16.26 20.18
C ARG A 413 -5.81 -15.07 19.79
N VAL A 414 -5.08 -15.23 18.68
CA VAL A 414 -4.32 -14.14 18.04
C VAL A 414 -4.81 -13.95 16.62
N VAL A 415 -5.36 -12.77 16.32
CA VAL A 415 -5.73 -12.37 14.96
C VAL A 415 -4.62 -11.53 14.35
N TYR A 416 -4.02 -11.99 13.26
CA TYR A 416 -2.94 -11.29 12.57
C TYR A 416 -3.44 -10.81 11.21
N VAL A 417 -3.46 -9.50 11.01
CA VAL A 417 -3.64 -8.84 9.71
C VAL A 417 -2.27 -8.44 9.16
N SER A 418 -2.00 -8.68 7.88
CA SER A 418 -0.70 -8.32 7.30
C SER A 418 -0.81 -7.89 5.85
N CYS A 419 -0.12 -6.81 5.51
CA CYS A 419 0.12 -6.39 4.12
C CYS A 419 1.34 -7.08 3.45
N ASN A 420 2.02 -7.99 4.15
CA ASN A 420 3.14 -8.75 3.62
C ASN A 420 3.12 -10.24 4.07
N PRO A 421 2.66 -11.15 3.20
CA PRO A 421 2.54 -12.57 3.56
C PRO A 421 3.89 -13.26 3.83
N GLU A 422 5.01 -12.75 3.33
CA GLU A 422 6.34 -13.31 3.60
C GLU A 422 6.75 -13.07 5.06
N SER A 423 6.68 -11.82 5.52
CA SER A 423 7.00 -11.49 6.93
C SER A 423 5.97 -12.06 7.90
N PHE A 424 4.70 -12.14 7.50
CA PHE A 424 3.67 -12.84 8.26
C PHE A 424 4.06 -14.30 8.52
N ALA A 425 4.41 -15.04 7.46
CA ALA A 425 4.80 -16.45 7.57
C ALA A 425 6.04 -16.65 8.45
N ASP A 426 7.02 -15.72 8.39
CA ASP A 426 8.15 -15.67 9.32
C ASP A 426 7.72 -15.44 10.77
N ASP A 427 6.87 -14.45 11.02
CA ASP A 427 6.47 -14.02 12.37
C ASP A 427 5.71 -15.10 13.14
N ILE A 428 4.75 -15.77 12.49
CA ILE A 428 3.92 -16.76 13.17
C ILE A 428 4.71 -18.02 13.58
N THR A 429 5.90 -18.25 13.02
CA THR A 429 6.77 -19.37 13.46
C THR A 429 7.14 -19.26 14.94
N TRP A 430 7.28 -18.03 15.45
CA TRP A 430 7.64 -17.77 16.84
C TRP A 430 6.54 -18.15 17.82
N LEU A 431 5.29 -18.31 17.39
CA LEU A 431 4.18 -18.67 18.27
C LEU A 431 4.06 -20.20 18.48
N ARG A 432 4.68 -21.01 17.61
CA ARG A 432 4.64 -22.48 17.72
C ARG A 432 5.23 -23.00 19.03
N GLU A 433 6.31 -22.39 19.51
CA GLU A 433 6.95 -22.78 20.78
C GLU A 433 6.05 -22.54 22.00
N PHE A 434 5.03 -21.70 21.86
CA PHE A 434 4.04 -21.38 22.88
C PHE A 434 2.71 -22.14 22.71
N GLY A 435 2.63 -23.06 21.74
CA GLY A 435 1.47 -23.92 21.52
C GLY A 435 0.36 -23.32 20.65
N TYR A 436 0.66 -22.29 19.86
CA TYR A 436 -0.30 -21.76 18.89
C TYR A 436 -0.25 -22.54 17.58
N GLU A 437 -1.43 -22.82 17.03
CA GLU A 437 -1.63 -23.38 15.70
C GLU A 437 -2.35 -22.38 14.80
N LEU A 438 -1.94 -22.34 13.53
CA LEU A 438 -2.58 -21.53 12.50
C LEU A 438 -3.85 -22.24 12.03
N GLU A 439 -5.00 -21.65 12.28
CA GLU A 439 -6.30 -22.27 12.00
C GLU A 439 -6.86 -21.87 10.63
N GLN A 440 -6.75 -20.60 10.27
CA GLN A 440 -7.27 -20.07 9.01
C GLN A 440 -6.44 -18.89 8.51
N VAL A 441 -6.32 -18.79 7.17
CA VAL A 441 -5.74 -17.63 6.47
C VAL A 441 -6.64 -17.26 5.31
N GLN A 442 -7.06 -15.99 5.25
CA GLN A 442 -7.83 -15.42 4.16
C GLN A 442 -7.02 -14.32 3.47
N PRO A 443 -6.51 -14.56 2.25
CA PRO A 443 -5.95 -13.51 1.43
C PRO A 443 -7.05 -12.55 0.94
N VAL A 444 -6.76 -11.26 0.88
CA VAL A 444 -7.66 -10.22 0.39
C VAL A 444 -6.89 -9.29 -0.54
N ASP A 445 -7.49 -8.98 -1.67
CA ASP A 445 -6.89 -8.08 -2.65
C ASP A 445 -7.27 -6.62 -2.40
N LEU A 446 -6.53 -5.91 -1.54
CA LEU A 446 -6.72 -4.46 -1.36
C LEU A 446 -6.22 -3.63 -2.54
N PHE A 447 -5.31 -4.18 -3.35
CA PHE A 447 -4.62 -3.45 -4.42
C PHE A 447 -4.66 -4.24 -5.73
N PRO A 448 -5.83 -4.30 -6.39
CA PRO A 448 -5.96 -4.87 -7.73
C PRO A 448 -4.90 -4.33 -8.70
N HIS A 449 -4.50 -5.16 -9.67
CA HIS A 449 -3.47 -4.83 -10.67
C HIS A 449 -2.05 -4.61 -10.13
N THR A 450 -1.83 -4.87 -8.84
CA THR A 450 -0.53 -4.84 -8.18
C THR A 450 -0.16 -6.21 -7.59
N VAL A 451 1.10 -6.36 -7.20
CA VAL A 451 1.60 -7.57 -6.52
C VAL A 451 1.12 -7.74 -5.09
N HIS A 452 0.55 -6.70 -4.49
CA HIS A 452 0.26 -6.68 -3.07
C HIS A 452 -0.97 -7.53 -2.76
N VAL A 453 -0.90 -8.28 -1.67
CA VAL A 453 -1.99 -9.08 -1.12
C VAL A 453 -1.94 -8.90 0.39
N GLU A 454 -3.10 -8.65 0.98
CA GLU A 454 -3.25 -8.64 2.43
C GLU A 454 -3.73 -10.00 2.90
N VAL A 455 -3.45 -10.33 4.16
CA VAL A 455 -3.91 -11.56 4.78
C VAL A 455 -4.53 -11.25 6.12
N VAL A 456 -5.68 -11.87 6.40
CA VAL A 456 -6.24 -11.98 7.76
C VAL A 456 -6.10 -13.42 8.19
N SER A 457 -5.63 -13.65 9.41
CA SER A 457 -5.47 -14.99 9.94
C SER A 457 -5.80 -15.05 11.42
N VAL A 458 -6.12 -16.24 11.89
CA VAL A 458 -6.27 -16.54 13.32
C VAL A 458 -5.40 -17.71 13.71
N LEU A 459 -4.72 -17.53 14.84
CA LEU A 459 -3.99 -18.57 15.52
C LEU A 459 -4.67 -18.84 16.86
N ARG A 460 -4.86 -20.13 17.16
CA ARG A 460 -5.42 -20.56 18.44
C ARG A 460 -4.37 -21.28 19.25
N ARG A 461 -4.36 -21.01 20.55
CA ARG A 461 -3.56 -21.77 21.48
C ARG A 461 -4.24 -23.11 21.73
N ILE A 462 -3.51 -24.20 21.56
CA ILE A 462 -3.96 -25.52 21.94
C ILE A 462 -3.44 -25.81 23.36
N GLU A 463 -4.34 -26.01 24.30
CA GLU A 463 -3.98 -26.56 25.60
C GLU A 463 -3.40 -27.96 25.39
N LYS A 464 -2.14 -28.14 25.81
CA LYS A 464 -1.47 -29.45 25.79
C LYS A 464 -1.66 -30.21 27.08
#